data_AF-A0A7S4NWE0-F1
#
_entry.id   AF-A0A7S4NWE0-F1
#
_cell.length_a   1.000
_cell.length_b   1.000
_cell.length_c   1.000
_cell.angle_alpha   90.00
_cell.angle_beta   90.00
_cell.angle_gamma   90.00
#
_symmetry.space_group_name_H-M   'P 1'
#
loop_
_entity.id
_entity.type
_entity.pdbx_description
1 polymer ?
#
loop_
_entity_poly.entity_id
_entity_poly.type
_entity_poly.pdbx_seq_one_letter_code
_entity_poly.pdbx_strand_id
1 'polypeptide(L)'
;MGWFWKFLNFVFLERKFDKDKANIIKQLKALAEKSKQHKSGSFWIVIFPEGTRLRPQKLKESQEYAKEKNLTVFQNVLVPRIKGFQITLNTLREDVDGVVDLTIGYPQLEDDKRVQKGKIRPSVQDLLFGGGKKWHVHVHVRVIPVKEIPEETEAVQDWMMKVFEEKDKLLTHFKQHGHFPGEVYKYKSISMFQVLANFFGFGLVAVSVMYFLSVGLLPTIGGLLRLVWSK
;
A
#
# COMPACT_ATOMS: atom_id res chain seq x y z
N MET A 1 17.81 8.30 0.36
CA MET A 1 16.47 7.69 0.45
C MET A 1 15.34 8.59 -0.08
N GLY A 2 15.27 9.88 0.24
CA GLY A 2 14.17 10.76 -0.23
C GLY A 2 13.96 10.82 -1.76
N TRP A 3 15.04 10.80 -2.55
CA TRP A 3 14.92 10.78 -4.01
C TRP A 3 14.22 9.54 -4.55
N PHE A 4 14.50 8.36 -4.01
CA PHE A 4 13.87 7.09 -4.43
C PHE A 4 12.35 7.11 -4.26
N TRP A 5 11.87 7.58 -3.11
CA TRP A 5 10.44 7.72 -2.82
C TRP A 5 9.76 8.79 -3.67
N LYS A 6 10.49 9.85 -4.06
CA LYS A 6 10.00 10.87 -5.00
C LYS A 6 9.78 10.30 -6.40
N PHE A 7 10.65 9.40 -6.87
CA PHE A 7 10.47 8.69 -8.14
C PHE A 7 9.30 7.70 -8.12
N LEU A 8 8.94 7.18 -6.95
CA LEU A 8 7.77 6.33 -6.75
C LEU A 8 6.46 7.12 -6.55
N ASN A 9 6.48 8.46 -6.74
CA ASN A 9 5.33 9.36 -6.52
C ASN A 9 4.67 9.22 -5.13
N PHE A 10 5.46 8.89 -4.10
CA PHE A 10 4.94 8.91 -2.73
C PHE A 10 4.59 10.34 -2.33
N VAL A 11 3.40 10.52 -1.77
CA VAL A 11 3.01 11.77 -1.13
C VAL A 11 3.74 11.88 0.21
N PHE A 12 4.79 12.69 0.26
CA PHE A 12 5.53 12.93 1.49
C PHE A 12 4.75 13.82 2.45
N LEU A 13 4.68 13.40 3.71
CA LEU A 13 4.02 14.11 4.79
C LEU A 13 5.03 14.45 5.88
N GLU A 14 5.06 15.70 6.33
CA GLU A 14 5.81 16.14 7.50
C GLU A 14 5.11 15.76 8.83
N ARG A 15 3.94 15.10 8.74
CA ARG A 15 3.07 14.76 9.87
C ARG A 15 2.53 16.01 10.58
N LYS A 16 2.46 17.14 9.87
CA LYS A 16 1.85 18.39 10.31
C LYS A 16 0.74 18.72 9.33
N PHE A 17 -0.47 18.29 9.67
CA PHE A 17 -1.62 18.31 8.79
C PHE A 17 -1.84 19.65 8.08
N ASP A 18 -1.73 20.76 8.81
CA ASP A 18 -2.00 22.10 8.25
C ASP A 18 -0.99 22.51 7.18
N LYS A 19 0.28 22.09 7.32
CA LYS A 19 1.32 22.32 6.31
C LYS A 19 1.20 21.34 5.14
N ASP A 20 0.90 20.09 5.45
CA ASP A 20 0.87 19.01 4.47
C ASP A 20 -0.36 19.10 3.56
N LYS A 21 -1.51 19.60 4.06
CA LYS A 21 -2.79 19.62 3.33
C LYS A 21 -2.68 20.24 1.93
N ALA A 22 -2.09 21.44 1.82
CA ALA A 22 -1.97 22.13 0.54
C ALA A 22 -1.08 21.35 -0.45
N ASN A 23 0.02 20.76 0.05
CA ASN A 23 0.95 19.99 -0.76
C ASN A 23 0.33 18.66 -1.22
N ILE A 24 -0.42 17.97 -0.34
CA ILE A 24 -1.18 16.76 -0.68
C ILE A 24 -2.15 17.08 -1.81
N ILE A 25 -3.02 18.08 -1.64
CA ILE A 25 -4.03 18.44 -2.64
C ILE A 25 -3.38 18.73 -4.00
N LYS A 26 -2.27 19.50 -4.00
CA LYS A 26 -1.52 19.80 -5.23
C LYS A 26 -1.00 18.53 -5.91
N GLN A 27 -0.41 17.61 -5.15
CA GLN A 27 0.13 16.36 -5.70
C GLN A 27 -0.97 15.42 -6.22
N LEU A 28 -2.10 15.32 -5.50
CA LEU A 28 -3.24 14.50 -5.92
C LEU A 28 -3.84 15.02 -7.24
N LYS A 29 -4.08 16.33 -7.35
CA LYS A 29 -4.56 16.94 -8.61
C LYS A 29 -3.59 16.71 -9.77
N ALA A 30 -2.29 16.91 -9.52
CA ALA A 30 -1.28 16.65 -10.53
C ALA A 30 -1.22 15.17 -10.97
N LEU A 31 -1.49 14.23 -10.05
CA LEU A 31 -1.58 12.80 -10.36
C LEU A 31 -2.80 12.51 -11.23
N ALA A 32 -3.98 13.03 -10.88
CA ALA A 32 -5.20 12.86 -11.67
C ALA A 32 -5.03 13.40 -13.10
N GLU A 33 -4.51 14.63 -13.25
CA GLU A 33 -4.27 15.24 -14.56
C GLU A 33 -3.27 14.45 -15.41
N LYS A 34 -2.17 13.97 -14.80
CA LYS A 34 -1.22 13.09 -15.48
C LYS A 34 -1.86 11.77 -15.91
N SER A 35 -2.76 11.22 -15.11
CA SER A 35 -3.47 9.99 -15.43
C SER A 35 -4.34 10.16 -16.68
N LYS A 36 -5.07 11.28 -16.80
CA LYS A 36 -5.89 11.62 -17.97
C LYS A 36 -5.07 11.71 -19.26
N GLN A 37 -3.82 12.16 -19.17
CA GLN A 37 -2.90 12.25 -20.31
C GLN A 37 -2.25 10.90 -20.68
N HIS A 38 -2.26 9.93 -19.77
CA HIS A 38 -1.66 8.63 -19.99
C HIS A 38 -2.61 7.70 -20.75
N LYS A 39 -2.09 6.84 -21.64
CA LYS A 39 -2.91 5.92 -22.46
C LYS A 39 -3.82 4.99 -21.64
N SER A 40 -3.43 4.67 -20.41
CA SER A 40 -4.22 3.83 -19.52
C SER A 40 -5.36 4.57 -18.82
N GLY A 41 -5.29 5.90 -18.68
CA GLY A 41 -6.27 6.68 -17.92
C GLY A 41 -6.33 6.39 -16.41
N SER A 42 -5.77 5.28 -15.93
CA SER A 42 -5.93 4.79 -14.55
C SER A 42 -4.73 5.09 -13.64
N PHE A 43 -5.02 5.33 -12.36
CA PHE A 43 -4.05 5.45 -11.28
C PHE A 43 -4.57 4.77 -10.00
N TRP A 44 -3.67 4.49 -9.06
CA TRP A 44 -4.00 3.88 -7.77
C TRP A 44 -3.37 4.67 -6.63
N ILE A 45 -4.11 4.85 -5.54
CA ILE A 45 -3.61 5.44 -4.31
C ILE A 45 -3.87 4.47 -3.17
N VAL A 46 -2.81 4.16 -2.42
CA VAL A 46 -2.89 3.30 -1.25
C VAL A 46 -2.88 4.16 0.00
N ILE A 47 -3.91 4.03 0.82
CA ILE A 47 -4.04 4.72 2.11
C ILE A 47 -4.06 3.66 3.21
N PHE A 48 -3.34 3.95 4.31
CA PHE A 48 -3.36 3.13 5.53
C PHE A 48 -3.98 3.96 6.66
N PRO A 49 -5.31 3.91 6.85
CA PRO A 49 -5.99 4.70 7.87
C PRO A 49 -5.48 4.42 9.30
N GLU A 50 -4.91 3.24 9.56
CA GLU A 50 -4.31 2.90 10.86
C GLU A 50 -3.11 3.79 11.21
N GLY A 51 -2.43 4.33 10.20
CA GLY A 51 -1.27 5.22 10.34
C GLY A 51 0.00 4.55 10.89
N THR A 52 -0.06 3.28 11.28
CA THR A 52 1.08 2.53 11.82
C THR A 52 0.88 1.03 11.66
N ARG A 53 1.94 0.26 11.88
CA ARG A 53 1.89 -1.20 11.89
C ARG A 53 1.19 -1.69 13.16
N LEU A 54 0.21 -2.59 13.00
CA LEU A 54 -0.41 -3.29 14.11
C LEU A 54 0.64 -4.09 14.92
N ARG A 55 0.69 -3.80 16.22
CA ARG A 55 1.48 -4.48 17.25
C ARG A 55 0.63 -4.60 18.52
N PRO A 56 0.83 -5.61 19.39
CA PRO A 56 0.03 -5.76 20.61
C PRO A 56 -0.01 -4.49 21.48
N GLN A 57 1.14 -3.83 21.65
CA GLN A 57 1.21 -2.55 22.38
C GLN A 57 0.37 -1.44 21.73
N LYS A 58 0.45 -1.30 20.40
CA LYS A 58 -0.32 -0.28 19.66
C LYS A 58 -1.82 -0.58 19.63
N LEU A 59 -2.19 -1.86 19.64
CA LEU A 59 -3.59 -2.25 19.78
C LEU A 59 -4.13 -1.83 21.15
N LYS A 60 -3.38 -2.11 22.23
CA LYS A 60 -3.78 -1.69 23.58
C LYS A 60 -3.94 -0.16 23.69
N GLU A 61 -2.96 0.61 23.21
CA GLU A 61 -3.04 2.08 23.15
C GLU A 61 -4.28 2.55 22.35
N SER A 62 -4.58 1.90 21.23
CA SER A 62 -5.76 2.23 20.41
C SER A 62 -7.07 1.88 21.11
N GLN A 63 -7.12 0.82 21.91
CA GLN A 63 -8.30 0.43 22.70
C GLN A 63 -8.52 1.39 23.87
N GLU A 64 -7.45 1.85 24.53
CA GLU A 64 -7.51 2.89 25.56
C GLU A 64 -8.03 4.21 24.98
N TYR A 65 -7.51 4.63 23.83
CA TYR A 65 -8.00 5.79 23.10
C TYR A 65 -9.49 5.67 22.72
N ALA A 66 -9.91 4.50 22.22
CA ALA A 66 -11.31 4.26 21.86
C ALA A 66 -12.23 4.40 23.09
N LYS A 67 -11.84 3.83 24.24
CA LYS A 67 -12.59 3.96 25.50
C LYS A 67 -12.69 5.41 25.98
N GLU A 68 -11.58 6.15 25.94
CA GLU A 68 -11.54 7.56 26.37
C GLU A 68 -12.46 8.45 25.51
N LYS A 69 -12.54 8.17 24.21
CA LYS A 69 -13.36 8.93 23.25
C LYS A 69 -14.75 8.34 23.02
N ASN A 70 -15.17 7.33 23.79
CA ASN A 70 -16.44 6.62 23.61
C ASN A 70 -16.65 6.09 22.17
N LEU A 71 -15.57 5.63 21.55
CA LEU A 71 -15.57 4.99 20.23
C LEU A 71 -15.61 3.46 20.36
N THR A 72 -16.00 2.79 19.29
CA THR A 72 -15.97 1.32 19.17
C THR A 72 -14.57 0.77 19.45
N VAL A 73 -14.48 -0.21 20.36
CA VAL A 73 -13.22 -0.84 20.77
C VAL A 73 -12.97 -2.09 19.94
N PHE A 74 -12.05 -1.99 18.97
CA PHE A 74 -11.68 -3.10 18.08
C PHE A 74 -10.68 -4.08 18.72
N GLN A 75 -10.69 -5.34 18.26
CA GLN A 75 -9.83 -6.42 18.79
C GLN A 75 -8.70 -6.84 17.83
N ASN A 76 -8.85 -6.54 16.55
CA ASN A 76 -8.00 -7.01 15.45
C ASN A 76 -7.42 -5.87 14.63
N VAL A 77 -8.04 -4.68 14.67
CA VAL A 77 -7.63 -3.49 13.93
C VAL A 77 -7.40 -2.30 14.87
N LEU A 78 -6.71 -1.27 14.38
CA LEU A 78 -6.57 0.00 15.10
C LEU A 78 -7.73 0.93 14.71
N VAL A 79 -8.04 1.90 15.58
CA VAL A 79 -9.01 2.96 15.25
C VAL A 79 -8.51 3.75 14.04
N PRO A 80 -9.30 3.88 12.96
CA PRO A 80 -8.85 4.53 11.73
C PRO A 80 -8.73 6.05 11.89
N ARG A 81 -7.73 6.63 11.23
CA ARG A 81 -7.54 8.08 11.10
C ARG A 81 -8.14 8.56 9.78
N ILE A 82 -9.19 9.37 9.86
CA ILE A 82 -10.03 9.72 8.71
C ILE A 82 -9.46 10.89 7.87
N LYS A 83 -8.77 11.84 8.48
CA LYS A 83 -8.39 13.11 7.81
C LYS A 83 -7.67 12.94 6.47
N GLY A 84 -6.71 12.01 6.39
CA GLY A 84 -5.95 11.76 5.17
C GLY A 84 -6.80 11.12 4.06
N PHE A 85 -7.67 10.18 4.44
CA PHE A 85 -8.63 9.58 3.53
C PHE A 85 -9.61 10.61 2.99
N GLN A 86 -10.18 11.44 3.87
CA GLN A 86 -11.16 12.45 3.50
C GLN A 86 -10.59 13.50 2.54
N ILE A 87 -9.39 14.05 2.81
CA ILE A 87 -8.74 14.98 1.86
C ILE A 87 -8.57 14.30 0.51
N THR A 88 -8.13 13.05 0.50
CA THR A 88 -7.82 12.32 -0.73
C THR A 88 -9.09 12.09 -1.54
N LEU A 89 -10.13 11.57 -0.91
CA LEU A 89 -11.41 11.29 -1.56
C LEU A 89 -12.06 12.58 -2.07
N ASN A 90 -12.11 13.65 -1.25
CA ASN A 90 -12.70 14.91 -1.67
C ASN A 90 -11.93 15.57 -2.82
N THR A 91 -10.61 15.38 -2.89
CA THR A 91 -9.80 15.95 -3.97
C THR A 91 -9.96 15.19 -5.28
N LEU A 92 -10.22 13.88 -5.22
CA LEU A 92 -10.18 12.98 -6.37
C LEU A 92 -11.54 12.37 -6.70
N ARG A 93 -12.62 12.85 -6.09
CA ARG A 93 -13.93 12.20 -6.15
C ARG A 93 -14.43 11.99 -7.58
N GLU A 94 -14.13 12.95 -8.46
CA GLU A 94 -14.50 12.93 -9.88
C GLU A 94 -13.53 12.12 -10.74
N ASP A 95 -12.34 11.79 -10.22
CA ASP A 95 -11.26 11.12 -10.93
C ASP A 95 -11.12 9.63 -10.55
N VAL A 96 -11.88 9.12 -9.57
CA VAL A 96 -11.82 7.72 -9.10
C VAL A 96 -13.17 7.02 -9.13
N ASP A 97 -13.19 5.75 -9.54
CA ASP A 97 -14.42 4.95 -9.64
C ASP A 97 -14.89 4.38 -8.29
N GLY A 98 -13.94 4.01 -7.43
CA GLY A 98 -14.24 3.37 -6.16
C GLY A 98 -13.05 3.21 -5.23
N VAL A 99 -13.34 2.80 -4.00
CA VAL A 99 -12.35 2.41 -3.00
C VAL A 99 -12.25 0.89 -2.97
N VAL A 100 -11.05 0.37 -3.23
CA VAL A 100 -10.78 -1.06 -3.06
C VAL A 100 -10.38 -1.31 -1.61
N ASP A 101 -11.31 -1.93 -0.89
CA ASP A 101 -11.15 -2.30 0.49
C ASP A 101 -10.49 -3.68 0.61
N LEU A 102 -9.29 -3.72 1.20
CA LEU A 102 -8.47 -4.92 1.32
C LEU A 102 -8.31 -5.33 2.78
N THR A 103 -8.53 -6.61 3.07
CA THR A 103 -8.23 -7.22 4.38
C THR A 103 -7.40 -8.47 4.16
N ILE A 104 -6.22 -8.53 4.79
CA ILE A 104 -5.27 -9.62 4.58
C ILE A 104 -5.21 -10.50 5.83
N GLY A 105 -5.50 -11.78 5.64
CA GLY A 105 -5.43 -12.82 6.65
C GLY A 105 -4.21 -13.72 6.39
N TYR A 106 -3.44 -13.97 7.43
CA TYR A 106 -2.32 -14.90 7.41
C TYR A 106 -2.70 -16.13 8.24
N PRO A 107 -2.95 -17.30 7.61
CA PRO A 107 -3.31 -18.50 8.33
C PRO A 107 -2.17 -18.89 9.28
N GLN A 108 -2.54 -19.30 10.49
CA GLN A 108 -1.57 -19.83 11.43
C GLN A 108 -1.13 -21.20 10.93
N LEU A 109 0.14 -21.32 10.54
CA LEU A 109 0.74 -22.61 10.24
C LEU A 109 1.12 -23.24 11.58
N GLU A 110 0.36 -24.22 12.04
CA GLU A 110 0.55 -24.89 13.34
C GLU A 110 1.99 -25.43 13.50
N ASP A 111 2.61 -25.86 12.41
CA ASP A 111 3.98 -26.40 12.38
C ASP A 111 5.10 -25.33 12.39
N ASP A 112 4.76 -24.04 12.32
CA ASP A 112 5.78 -22.99 12.29
C ASP A 112 6.09 -22.49 13.71
N LYS A 113 7.25 -22.89 14.24
CA LYS A 113 7.82 -22.40 15.52
C LYS A 113 7.89 -20.87 15.61
N ARG A 114 7.76 -20.13 14.50
CA ARG A 114 7.68 -18.66 14.46
C ARG A 114 6.28 -18.11 14.75
N VAL A 115 5.22 -18.89 14.53
CA VAL A 115 3.85 -18.57 14.98
C VAL A 115 3.83 -18.54 16.52
N GLN A 116 4.54 -19.47 17.17
CA GLN A 116 4.74 -19.46 18.63
C GLN A 116 5.52 -18.22 19.13
N LYS A 117 6.31 -17.57 18.26
CA LYS A 117 7.02 -16.30 18.53
C LYS A 117 6.27 -15.05 18.04
N GLY A 118 5.00 -15.18 17.65
CA GLY A 118 4.17 -14.05 17.19
C GLY A 118 4.50 -13.52 15.78
N LYS A 119 5.34 -14.23 15.01
CA LYS A 119 5.63 -13.90 13.60
C LYS A 119 4.75 -14.75 12.68
N ILE A 120 3.55 -14.22 12.42
CA ILE A 120 2.51 -14.88 11.60
C ILE A 120 2.68 -14.54 10.10
N ARG A 121 3.53 -13.56 9.76
CA ARG A 121 3.66 -12.98 8.41
C ARG A 121 4.98 -13.35 7.73
N PRO A 122 4.99 -13.64 6.42
CA PRO A 122 6.23 -13.85 5.68
C PRO A 122 7.07 -12.57 5.67
N SER A 123 8.37 -12.69 5.93
CA SER A 123 9.35 -11.63 5.75
C SER A 123 9.94 -11.65 4.34
N VAL A 124 10.62 -10.56 3.95
CA VAL A 124 11.37 -10.52 2.67
C VAL A 124 12.42 -11.63 2.61
N GLN A 125 13.05 -11.95 3.74
CA GLN A 125 14.00 -13.06 3.83
C GLN A 125 13.30 -14.41 3.61
N ASP A 126 12.07 -14.58 4.10
CA ASP A 126 11.29 -15.81 3.84
C ASP A 126 10.91 -15.94 2.37
N LEU A 127 10.62 -14.82 1.71
CA LEU A 127 10.29 -14.83 0.28
C LEU A 127 11.52 -15.17 -0.58
N LEU A 128 12.70 -14.65 -0.22
CA LEU A 128 13.93 -14.82 -1.01
C LEU A 128 14.70 -16.10 -0.70
N PHE A 129 14.71 -16.52 0.57
CA PHE A 129 15.58 -17.59 1.07
C PHE A 129 14.82 -18.68 1.85
N GLY A 130 13.48 -18.63 1.90
CA GLY A 130 12.66 -19.53 2.72
C GLY A 130 12.55 -20.97 2.25
N GLY A 131 13.49 -21.46 1.44
CA GLY A 131 13.67 -22.90 1.16
C GLY A 131 12.45 -23.61 0.54
N GLY A 132 11.64 -22.92 -0.25
CA GLY A 132 10.46 -23.52 -0.89
C GLY A 132 9.23 -23.66 0.02
N LYS A 133 9.22 -23.03 1.20
CA LYS A 133 8.03 -22.98 2.06
C LYS A 133 6.86 -22.34 1.31
N LYS A 134 5.74 -23.06 1.20
CA LYS A 134 4.49 -22.53 0.65
C LYS A 134 3.83 -21.63 1.69
N TRP A 135 3.60 -20.38 1.30
CA TRP A 135 2.83 -19.43 2.09
C TRP A 135 1.44 -19.31 1.50
N HIS A 136 0.44 -19.55 2.32
CA HIS A 136 -0.95 -19.23 2.00
C HIS A 136 -1.25 -17.86 2.56
N VAL A 137 -1.72 -16.94 1.72
CA VAL A 137 -2.17 -15.60 2.13
C VAL A 137 -3.59 -15.46 1.62
N HIS A 138 -4.51 -15.14 2.52
CA HIS A 138 -5.89 -14.89 2.15
C HIS A 138 -6.07 -13.39 2.05
N VAL A 139 -6.66 -12.93 0.96
CA VAL A 139 -6.98 -11.52 0.75
C VAL A 139 -8.47 -11.43 0.49
N HIS A 140 -9.18 -10.79 1.40
CA HIS A 140 -10.56 -10.39 1.16
C HIS A 140 -10.54 -9.03 0.45
N VAL A 141 -11.22 -8.96 -0.69
CA VAL A 141 -11.28 -7.79 -1.56
C VAL A 141 -12.74 -7.39 -1.70
N ARG A 142 -13.04 -6.11 -1.49
CA ARG A 142 -14.33 -5.51 -1.79
C ARG A 142 -14.10 -4.20 -2.53
N VAL A 143 -14.89 -3.91 -3.56
CA VAL A 143 -14.90 -2.61 -4.23
C VAL A 143 -16.11 -1.83 -3.74
N ILE A 144 -15.91 -0.62 -3.25
CA ILE A 144 -16.96 0.27 -2.78
C ILE A 144 -17.03 1.44 -3.77
N PRO A 145 -18.09 1.57 -4.58
CA PRO A 145 -18.25 2.70 -5.49
C PRO A 145 -18.18 4.04 -4.75
N VAL A 146 -17.54 5.04 -5.34
CA VAL A 146 -17.40 6.37 -4.69
C VAL A 146 -18.75 7.01 -4.39
N LYS A 147 -19.77 6.70 -5.20
CA LYS A 147 -21.16 7.19 -5.03
C LYS A 147 -21.83 6.70 -3.73
N GLU A 148 -21.35 5.59 -3.16
CA GLU A 148 -21.88 5.04 -1.90
C GLU A 148 -21.20 5.63 -0.66
N ILE A 149 -20.11 6.38 -0.85
CA ILE A 149 -19.36 7.01 0.24
C ILE A 149 -19.95 8.41 0.46
N PRO A 150 -20.30 8.79 1.70
CA PRO A 150 -20.88 10.11 1.99
C PRO A 150 -19.88 11.26 1.76
N GLU A 151 -20.37 12.50 1.66
CA GLU A 151 -19.51 13.69 1.46
C GLU A 151 -19.19 14.41 2.77
N GLU A 152 -20.17 14.44 3.68
CA GLU A 152 -20.08 15.15 4.94
C GLU A 152 -19.05 14.53 5.88
N THR A 153 -18.29 15.38 6.57
CA THR A 153 -17.14 14.97 7.38
C THR A 153 -17.52 13.94 8.45
N GLU A 154 -18.61 14.19 9.17
CA GLU A 154 -19.09 13.32 10.24
C GLU A 154 -19.60 11.99 9.66
N ALA A 155 -20.34 12.03 8.56
CA ALA A 155 -20.85 10.84 7.89
C ALA A 155 -19.72 9.96 7.32
N VAL A 156 -18.63 10.56 6.79
CA VAL A 156 -17.44 9.81 6.34
C VAL A 156 -16.73 9.15 7.51
N GLN A 157 -16.68 9.81 8.67
CA GLN A 157 -16.13 9.25 9.89
C GLN A 157 -16.92 8.01 10.32
N ASP A 158 -18.25 8.11 10.39
CA ASP A 158 -19.11 6.99 10.78
C ASP A 158 -19.03 5.84 9.78
N TRP A 159 -19.01 6.15 8.48
CA TRP A 159 -18.81 5.17 7.42
C TRP A 159 -17.47 4.43 7.58
N MET A 160 -16.37 5.16 7.80
CA MET A 160 -15.05 4.54 7.99
C MET A 160 -15.01 3.66 9.24
N MET A 161 -15.64 4.10 10.34
CA MET A 161 -15.74 3.31 11.56
C MET A 161 -16.50 2.00 11.32
N LYS A 162 -17.62 2.05 10.58
CA LYS A 162 -18.40 0.86 10.19
C LYS A 162 -17.59 -0.10 9.31
N VAL A 163 -16.86 0.42 8.31
CA VAL A 163 -15.96 -0.40 7.48
C VAL A 163 -14.92 -1.11 8.35
N PHE A 164 -14.33 -0.43 9.34
CA PHE A 164 -13.35 -1.02 10.25
C PHE A 164 -13.98 -2.02 11.23
N GLU A 165 -15.22 -1.83 11.64
CA GLU A 165 -15.97 -2.81 12.43
C GLU A 165 -16.20 -4.11 11.64
N GLU A 166 -16.58 -4.01 10.37
CA GLU A 166 -16.72 -5.17 9.49
C GLU A 166 -15.38 -5.90 9.31
N LYS A 167 -14.28 -5.17 9.13
CA LYS A 167 -12.92 -5.74 9.10
C LYS A 167 -12.57 -6.48 10.39
N ASP A 168 -12.94 -5.93 11.54
CA ASP A 168 -12.68 -6.54 12.84
C ASP A 168 -13.41 -7.87 13.00
N LYS A 169 -14.70 -7.91 12.61
CA LYS A 169 -15.51 -9.13 12.56
C LYS A 169 -14.95 -10.15 11.58
N LEU A 170 -14.54 -9.69 10.40
CA LEU A 170 -13.95 -10.51 9.35
C LEU A 170 -12.64 -11.18 9.80
N LEU A 171 -11.78 -10.43 10.49
CA LEU A 171 -10.54 -10.97 11.06
C LEU A 171 -10.79 -11.91 12.24
N THR A 172 -11.83 -11.65 13.04
CA THR A 172 -12.28 -12.58 14.08
C THR A 172 -12.71 -13.91 13.49
N HIS A 173 -13.56 -13.88 12.45
CA HIS A 173 -13.95 -15.07 11.71
C HIS A 173 -12.74 -15.80 11.15
N PHE A 174 -11.82 -15.06 10.51
CA PHE A 174 -10.60 -15.64 9.94
C PHE A 174 -9.75 -16.36 10.99
N LYS A 175 -9.58 -15.78 12.19
CA LYS A 175 -8.84 -16.40 13.29
C LYS A 175 -9.49 -17.70 13.78
N GLN A 176 -10.82 -17.81 13.71
CA GLN A 176 -11.57 -18.98 14.16
C GLN A 176 -11.60 -20.10 13.10
N HIS A 177 -11.74 -19.74 11.82
CA HIS A 177 -11.98 -20.70 10.73
C HIS A 177 -10.77 -20.93 9.82
N GLY A 178 -9.73 -20.10 9.92
CA GLY A 178 -8.54 -20.15 9.06
C GLY A 178 -8.74 -19.60 7.64
N HIS A 179 -9.95 -19.15 7.29
CA HIS A 179 -10.26 -18.52 6.00
C HIS A 179 -11.31 -17.42 6.13
N PHE A 180 -11.41 -16.57 5.11
CA PHE A 180 -12.48 -15.57 4.99
C PHE A 180 -13.78 -16.23 4.48
N PRO A 181 -14.96 -15.70 4.85
CA PRO A 181 -16.22 -16.12 4.26
C PRO A 181 -16.31 -15.73 2.77
N GLY A 182 -17.13 -16.46 2.01
CA GLY A 182 -17.40 -16.19 0.58
C GLY A 182 -16.63 -17.08 -0.40
N GLU A 183 -16.75 -16.74 -1.69
CA GLU A 183 -16.08 -17.49 -2.76
C GLU A 183 -14.57 -17.28 -2.76
N VAL A 184 -13.84 -18.36 -3.00
CA VAL A 184 -12.36 -18.34 -3.01
C VAL A 184 -11.85 -18.42 -4.43
N TYR A 185 -11.28 -17.31 -4.90
CA TYR A 185 -10.53 -17.27 -6.15
C TYR A 185 -9.07 -17.68 -5.89
N LYS A 186 -8.72 -18.91 -6.26
CA LYS A 186 -7.34 -19.42 -6.11
C LYS A 186 -6.47 -18.87 -7.23
N TYR A 187 -5.59 -17.92 -6.90
CA TYR A 187 -4.54 -17.50 -7.82
C TYR A 187 -3.48 -18.59 -7.98
N LYS A 188 -3.04 -18.80 -9.23
CA LYS A 188 -1.94 -19.71 -9.53
C LYS A 188 -0.67 -19.20 -8.83
N SER A 189 -0.01 -20.07 -8.08
CA SER A 189 1.25 -19.74 -7.42
C SER A 189 2.27 -19.26 -8.47
N ILE A 190 2.85 -18.09 -8.25
CA ILE A 190 3.96 -17.60 -9.06
C ILE A 190 5.16 -18.50 -8.78
N SER A 191 5.72 -19.12 -9.81
CA SER A 191 6.89 -19.99 -9.65
C SER A 191 8.11 -19.16 -9.23
N MET A 192 8.93 -19.68 -8.32
CA MET A 192 10.19 -19.05 -7.93
C MET A 192 11.08 -18.80 -9.16
N PHE A 193 11.04 -19.69 -10.16
CA PHE A 193 11.74 -19.48 -11.43
C PHE A 193 11.24 -18.23 -12.15
N GLN A 194 9.93 -17.97 -12.17
CA GLN A 194 9.37 -16.76 -12.79
C GLN A 194 9.78 -15.50 -12.03
N VAL A 195 9.79 -15.55 -10.69
CA VAL A 195 10.26 -14.43 -9.85
C VAL A 195 11.73 -14.13 -10.12
N LEU A 196 12.58 -15.15 -10.12
CA LEU A 196 14.02 -15.01 -10.38
C LEU A 196 14.28 -14.58 -11.82
N ALA A 197 13.63 -15.18 -12.81
CA ALA A 197 13.77 -14.80 -14.21
C ALA A 197 13.37 -13.32 -14.43
N ASN A 198 12.28 -12.87 -13.82
CA ASN A 198 11.91 -11.45 -13.85
C ASN A 198 12.97 -10.59 -13.15
N PHE A 199 13.42 -10.96 -11.95
CA PHE A 199 14.41 -10.19 -11.20
C PHE A 199 15.74 -10.05 -11.96
N PHE A 200 16.28 -11.16 -12.49
CA PHE A 200 17.50 -11.15 -13.29
C PHE A 200 17.28 -10.44 -14.63
N GLY A 201 16.12 -10.60 -15.27
CA GLY A 201 15.77 -9.89 -16.50
C GLY A 201 15.78 -8.38 -16.31
N PHE A 202 15.09 -7.87 -15.28
CA PHE A 202 15.13 -6.45 -14.93
C PHE A 202 16.54 -5.99 -14.54
N GLY A 203 17.30 -6.81 -13.82
CA GLY A 203 18.68 -6.54 -13.47
C GLY A 203 19.59 -6.39 -14.69
N LEU A 204 19.47 -7.29 -15.66
CA LEU A 204 20.23 -7.26 -16.92
C LEU A 204 19.90 -6.00 -17.72
N VAL A 205 18.61 -5.68 -17.88
CA VAL A 205 18.18 -4.45 -18.55
C VAL A 205 18.75 -3.21 -17.86
N ALA A 206 18.70 -3.15 -16.52
CA ALA A 206 19.26 -2.03 -15.76
C ALA A 206 20.77 -1.89 -15.96
N VAL A 207 21.52 -3.00 -15.95
CA VAL A 207 22.97 -3.02 -16.21
C VAL A 207 23.27 -2.59 -17.64
N SER A 208 22.53 -3.09 -18.63
CA SER A 208 22.70 -2.71 -20.04
C SER A 208 22.44 -1.21 -20.26
N VAL A 209 21.42 -0.64 -19.60
CA VAL A 209 21.14 0.80 -19.66
C VAL A 209 22.28 1.59 -19.00
N MET A 210 22.76 1.17 -17.83
CA MET A 210 23.91 1.83 -17.17
C MET A 210 25.18 1.78 -18.02
N TYR A 211 25.46 0.64 -18.65
CA TYR A 211 26.59 0.48 -19.56
C TYR A 211 26.46 1.37 -20.80
N PHE A 212 25.29 1.44 -21.41
CA PHE A 212 25.04 2.31 -22.56
C PHE A 212 25.20 3.79 -22.21
N LEU A 213 24.74 4.21 -21.02
CA LEU A 213 24.91 5.58 -20.55
C LEU A 213 26.39 5.91 -20.27
N SER A 214 27.15 4.98 -19.66
CA SER A 214 28.54 5.22 -19.27
C SER A 214 29.53 5.13 -20.43
N VAL A 215 29.32 4.22 -21.38
CA VAL A 215 30.23 3.98 -22.51
C VAL A 215 29.78 4.65 -23.79
N GLY A 216 28.46 4.76 -24.01
CA GLY A 216 27.90 5.39 -25.21
C GLY A 216 27.67 6.89 -25.03
N LEU A 217 26.73 7.24 -24.15
CA LEU A 217 26.13 8.59 -24.12
C LEU A 217 27.03 9.64 -23.43
N LEU A 218 27.61 9.33 -22.27
CA LEU A 218 28.42 10.28 -21.51
C LEU A 218 29.74 10.65 -22.22
N PRO A 219 30.49 9.72 -22.83
CA PRO A 219 31.72 10.05 -23.57
C PRO A 219 31.46 10.84 -24.84
N THR A 220 30.36 10.56 -25.56
CA THR A 220 29.98 11.32 -26.76
C THR A 220 29.54 12.74 -26.43
N ILE A 221 28.73 12.92 -25.38
CA ILE A 221 28.37 14.26 -24.88
C ILE A 221 29.64 15.01 -24.40
N GLY A 222 30.53 14.35 -23.67
CA GLY A 222 31.80 14.93 -23.24
C GLY A 222 32.72 15.33 -24.42
N GLY A 223 32.76 14.52 -25.47
CA GLY A 223 33.49 14.82 -26.70
C GLY A 223 32.91 16.02 -27.45
N LEU A 224 31.58 16.08 -27.60
CA LEU A 224 30.86 17.21 -28.21
C LEU A 224 31.07 18.52 -27.45
N LEU A 225 30.99 18.49 -26.11
CA LEU A 225 31.21 19.67 -25.27
C LEU A 225 32.64 20.21 -25.39
N ARG A 226 33.66 19.33 -25.46
CA ARG A 226 35.05 19.76 -25.71
C ARG A 226 35.22 20.40 -27.09
N LEU A 227 34.52 19.91 -28.10
CA LEU A 227 34.54 20.43 -29.48
C LEU A 227 33.87 21.81 -29.59
N VAL A 228 32.84 22.06 -28.79
CA VAL A 228 32.16 23.36 -28.71
C VAL A 228 33.01 24.40 -27.95
N TRP A 229 33.76 23.97 -26.94
CA TRP A 229 34.60 24.86 -26.11
C TRP A 229 36.03 25.06 -26.66
N SER A 230 36.42 24.35 -27.72
CA SER A 230 37.72 24.54 -28.40
C SER A 230 37.64 25.47 -29.62
N LYS A 231 36.52 26.17 -29.81
CA LYS A 231 36.32 27.25 -30.79
C LYS A 231 36.10 28.56 -30.04
#